data_AF-A0A7V1AIQ3-F1
#
_entry.id   AF-A0A7V1AIQ3-F1
#
_cell.length_a   1.000
_cell.length_b   1.000
_cell.length_c   1.000
_cell.angle_alpha   90.00
_cell.angle_beta   90.00
_cell.angle_gamma   90.00
#
_symmetry.space_group_name_H-M   'P 1'
#
loop_
_entity.id
_entity.type
_entity.pdbx_description
1 polymer ?
#
loop_
_entity_poly.entity_id
_entity_poly.type
_entity_poly.pdbx_seq_one_letter_code
_entity_poly.pdbx_strand_id
1 'polypeptide(L)' 'MIQKERCPNLNHSRSNAPVRHCPACGDVVNENIAPEKCSKEKHAKSRLDRNRFCVDCDEQLIQGR' A
#
# COMPACT_ATOMS: atom_id res chain seq x y z
N MET A 1 7.30 -11.21 -14.51
CA MET A 1 6.85 -9.82 -14.36
C MET A 1 5.32 -9.86 -14.41
N ILE A 2 4.68 -9.92 -13.23
CA ILE A 2 3.23 -10.11 -13.14
C ILE A 2 2.54 -8.79 -13.49
N GLN A 3 1.46 -8.91 -14.26
CA GLN A 3 0.77 -7.91 -15.05
C GLN A 3 0.27 -6.72 -14.20
N LYS A 4 0.91 -5.54 -14.32
CA LYS A 4 0.39 -4.24 -13.85
C LYS A 4 -0.99 -3.89 -14.44
N GLU A 5 -1.41 -4.56 -15.51
CA GLU A 5 -2.61 -4.25 -16.31
C GLU A 5 -3.95 -4.65 -15.67
N ARG A 6 -3.96 -5.35 -14.52
CA ARG A 6 -5.19 -5.89 -13.91
C ARG A 6 -5.53 -5.37 -12.52
N CYS A 7 -4.82 -4.37 -12.02
CA CYS A 7 -5.22 -3.75 -10.77
C CYS A 7 -6.35 -2.75 -11.05
N PRO A 8 -7.58 -2.95 -10.52
CA PRO A 8 -8.67 -1.99 -10.72
C PRO A 8 -8.41 -0.65 -10.01
N ASN A 9 -7.35 -0.57 -9.19
CA ASN A 9 -6.96 0.65 -8.53
C ASN A 9 -6.21 1.57 -9.50
N LEU A 10 -6.89 2.63 -9.95
CA LEU A 10 -6.36 3.66 -10.85
C LEU A 10 -5.18 4.45 -10.28
N ASN A 11 -4.83 4.26 -9.00
CA ASN A 11 -3.64 4.88 -8.42
C ASN A 11 -2.34 4.48 -9.14
N HIS A 12 -2.27 3.31 -9.78
CA HIS A 12 -1.13 2.93 -10.63
C HIS A 12 -0.91 3.86 -11.83
N SER A 13 -1.96 4.54 -12.30
CA SER A 13 -1.88 5.47 -13.43
C SER A 13 -1.61 6.91 -12.99
N ARG A 14 -1.54 7.17 -11.67
CA ARG A 14 -1.30 8.51 -11.12
C ARG A 14 0.14 8.65 -10.67
N SER A 15 0.89 9.52 -11.33
CA SER A 15 2.28 9.84 -10.96
C SER A 15 2.44 10.42 -9.54
N ASN A 16 1.36 10.96 -8.96
CA ASN A 16 1.33 11.56 -7.61
C ASN A 16 0.32 10.86 -6.68
N ALA A 17 0.14 9.54 -6.81
CA ALA A 17 -0.74 8.83 -5.87
C ALA A 17 -0.18 8.94 -4.43
N PRO A 18 -0.99 9.34 -3.44
CA PRO A 18 -0.50 9.56 -2.06
C PRO A 18 -0.26 8.26 -1.29
N VAL A 19 -0.09 7.13 -1.98
CA VAL A 19 0.04 5.80 -1.38
C VAL A 19 1.27 5.09 -1.96
N ARG A 20 2.11 4.54 -1.09
CA ARG A 20 3.30 3.76 -1.47
C ARG A 20 2.90 2.39 -2.01
N HIS A 21 1.88 1.78 -1.41
CA HIS A 21 1.35 0.47 -1.80
C HIS A 21 -0.09 0.54 -2.23
N CYS A 22 -0.41 -0.24 -3.25
CA CYS A 22 -1.78 -0.42 -3.68
C CYS A 22 -2.51 -1.29 -2.65
N PRO A 23 -3.57 -0.79 -1.99
CA PRO A 23 -4.34 -1.58 -1.05
C PRO A 23 -5.08 -2.76 -1.73
N ALA A 24 -5.24 -2.71 -3.06
CA ALA A 24 -5.95 -3.74 -3.83
C ALA A 24 -5.03 -4.89 -4.28
N CYS A 25 -3.86 -4.60 -4.85
CA CYS A 25 -2.94 -5.65 -5.34
C CYS A 25 -1.66 -5.82 -4.51
N GLY A 26 -1.32 -4.87 -3.64
CA GLY A 26 -0.09 -4.88 -2.84
C GLY A 26 1.15 -4.34 -3.56
N ASP A 27 1.08 -4.04 -4.86
CA ASP A 27 2.22 -3.50 -5.60
C ASP A 27 2.59 -2.08 -5.17
N VAL A 28 3.87 -1.74 -5.35
CA VAL A 28 4.39 -0.39 -5.15
C VAL A 28 3.80 0.54 -6.22
N VAL A 29 3.15 1.61 -5.78
CA VAL A 29 2.56 2.64 -6.65
C VAL A 29 3.50 3.82 -6.81
N ASN A 30 4.25 4.17 -5.77
CA ASN A 30 5.19 5.30 -5.77
C ASN A 30 6.53 4.92 -5.12
N GLU A 31 7.37 4.23 -5.90
CA GLU A 31 8.68 3.72 -5.45
C GLU A 31 9.68 4.83 -5.09
N ASN A 32 9.48 6.04 -5.62
CA ASN A 32 10.39 7.17 -5.43
C ASN A 32 10.11 8.01 -4.17
N ILE A 33 9.04 7.72 -3.42
CA ILE A 33 8.72 8.44 -2.18
C ILE A 33 9.37 7.70 -1.00
N ALA A 34 10.14 8.43 -0.19
CA ALA A 34 10.76 7.87 1.00
C ALA A 34 9.67 7.39 1.99
N PRO A 35 9.82 6.19 2.58
CA PRO A 35 8.85 5.68 3.54
C PRO A 35 8.76 6.59 4.75
N GLU A 36 7.55 6.93 5.16
CA GLU A 36 7.34 7.66 6.40
C GLU A 36 7.55 6.75 7.61
N LYS A 37 8.00 7.35 8.73
CA LYS A 37 8.00 6.65 10.02
C LYS A 37 6.57 6.39 10.45
N CYS A 38 6.19 5.13 10.49
CA CYS A 38 4.89 4.71 10.99
C CYS A 38 4.94 4.37 12.48
N SER A 39 3.84 4.67 13.16
CA SER A 39 3.61 4.27 14.55
C SER A 39 2.76 2.99 14.61
N LYS A 40 2.84 2.28 15.73
CA LYS A 40 1.99 1.10 15.99
C LYS A 40 0.50 1.44 15.90
N GLU A 41 0.11 2.67 16.25
CA GLU A 41 -1.27 3.15 16.17
C GLU A 41 -1.75 3.31 14.72
N LYS A 42 -0.92 3.88 13.83
CA LYS A 42 -1.23 3.95 12.39
C LYS A 42 -1.43 2.55 11.80
N HIS A 43 -0.58 1.60 12.19
CA HIS A 43 -0.71 0.20 11.76
C HIS A 43 -1.97 -0.46 12.34
N ALA A 44 -2.30 -0.22 13.61
CA ALA A 44 -3.52 -0.74 14.22
C ALA A 44 -4.79 -0.23 13.53
N LYS A 45 -4.85 1.06 13.19
CA LYS A 45 -5.96 1.64 12.42
C LYS A 45 -6.06 1.00 11.03
N SER A 46 -4.94 0.90 10.33
CA SER A 46 -4.92 0.27 9.00
C SER A 46 -5.30 -1.21 9.02
N ARG A 47 -4.98 -1.96 10.10
CA ARG A 47 -5.47 -3.32 10.32
C ARG A 47 -6.99 -3.37 10.54
N LEU A 48 -7.54 -2.43 11.30
CA LEU A 48 -9.00 -2.29 11.50
C LEU A 48 -9.73 -2.03 10.17
N ASP A 49 -9.15 -1.20 9.32
CA ASP A 49 -9.64 -0.92 7.96
C ASP A 49 -9.43 -2.11 6.98
N ARG A 50 -8.90 -3.24 7.46
CA ARG A 50 -8.59 -4.45 6.68
C ARG A 50 -7.59 -4.23 5.55
N ASN A 51 -6.71 -3.25 5.68
CA ASN A 51 -5.63 -3.04 4.73
C ASN A 51 -4.58 -4.13 4.89
N ARG A 52 -4.23 -4.82 3.78
CA ARG A 52 -3.17 -5.84 3.77
C ARG A 52 -1.78 -5.26 4.00
N PHE A 53 -1.53 -4.04 3.53
CA PHE A 53 -0.25 -3.35 3.60
C PHE A 53 -0.44 -1.94 4.14
N CYS A 54 0.58 -1.41 4.83
CA CYS A 54 0.62 -0.02 5.21
C CYS A 54 0.92 0.83 3.97
N VAL A 55 0.05 1.81 3.68
CA VAL A 55 0.21 2.71 2.54
C VAL A 55 1.39 3.68 2.68
N ASP A 56 1.91 3.86 3.89
CA ASP A 56 2.99 4.81 4.21
C ASP A 56 4.37 4.13 4.24
N CYS A 57 4.48 2.95 4.87
CA CYS A 57 5.77 2.27 5.10
C CYS A 57 5.93 0.91 4.44
N ASP A 58 4.92 0.40 3.73
CA ASP A 58 4.90 -0.96 3.15
C ASP A 58 4.90 -2.12 4.16
N GLU A 59 4.70 -1.86 5.46
CA GLU A 59 4.62 -2.97 6.41
C GLU A 59 3.39 -3.83 6.09
N GLN A 60 3.60 -5.13 5.89
CA GLN A 60 2.49 -6.08 5.75
C GLN A 60 1.74 -6.15 7.07
N LEU A 61 0.49 -5.69 7.06
CA LEU A 61 -0.33 -5.53 8.26
C LEU A 61 -1.16 -6.76 8.59
N ILE A 62 -1.63 -7.45 7.55
CA ILE A 62 -2.44 -8.66 7.64
C ILE A 62 -1.71 -9.75 6.86
N GLN A 63 -1.10 -10.68 7.59
CA GLN A 63 -0.68 -11.95 7.03
C GLN A 63 -1.90 -12.87 7.01
N GLY A 64 -2.40 -13.16 5.81
CA GLY A 64 -3.39 -14.23 5.65
C GLY A 64 -2.80 -15.55 6.15
N ARG A 65 -3.60 -16.31 6.89
CA ARG A 65 -3.28 -17.67 7.29
C ARG A 65 -3.39 -18.60 6.10
#